data_AF-A0A520XQL5-F1
#
_entry.id   AF-A0A520XQL5-F1
#
_cell.length_a   1.000
_cell.length_b   1.000
_cell.length_c   1.000
_cell.angle_alpha   90.00
_cell.angle_beta   90.00
_cell.angle_gamma   90.00
#
_symmetry.space_group_name_H-M   'P 1'
#
loop_
_entity.id
_entity.type
_entity.pdbx_description
1 polymer ?
#
loop_
_entity_poly.entity_id
_entity_poly.type
_entity_poly.pdbx_seq_one_letter_code
_entity_poly.pdbx_strand_id
1 'polypeptide(L)'
;MRDPRYDILFEPVEIGPVTARNRFFQVPHCNGMGYRDPSAVAEMRAMKAEGGWAVVCTEEVEIHPTSDFTPYIEGRLWDDDDIPALARSASRIHDHGALAGIELAHNGMHVSNPYTRLTP
;
A
#
# COMPACT_ATOMS: atom_id res chain seq x y z
N MET A 1 -3.00 29.50 -12.78
CA MET A 1 -1.66 29.60 -12.15
C MET A 1 -1.82 29.22 -10.68
N ARG A 2 -0.88 28.46 -10.09
CA ARG A 2 -0.95 28.02 -8.68
C ARG A 2 -0.68 29.20 -7.74
N ASP A 3 -1.39 29.29 -6.61
CA ASP A 3 -1.11 30.28 -5.56
C ASP A 3 0.26 29.98 -4.91
N PRO A 4 1.20 30.94 -4.88
CA PRO A 4 2.56 30.70 -4.36
C PRO A 4 2.62 30.19 -2.91
N ARG A 5 1.59 30.45 -2.10
CA ARG A 5 1.52 29.92 -0.72
C ARG A 5 1.54 28.40 -0.67
N TYR A 6 1.15 27.73 -1.75
CA TYR A 6 1.14 26.27 -1.85
C TYR A 6 2.43 25.71 -2.45
N ASP A 7 3.38 26.52 -2.91
CA ASP A 7 4.61 26.01 -3.53
C ASP A 7 5.40 25.08 -2.61
N ILE A 8 5.38 25.36 -1.29
CA ILE A 8 5.96 24.50 -0.26
C ILE A 8 5.46 23.05 -0.34
N LEU A 9 4.20 22.82 -0.73
CA LEU A 9 3.61 21.48 -0.83
C LEU A 9 4.22 20.64 -1.96
N PHE A 10 4.92 21.28 -2.90
CA PHE A 10 5.50 20.65 -4.09
C PHE A 10 7.02 20.53 -4.01
N GLU A 11 7.63 20.92 -2.89
CA GLU A 11 9.05 20.69 -2.64
C GLU A 11 9.31 19.19 -2.37
N PRO A 12 10.39 18.62 -2.90
CA PRO A 12 10.79 17.25 -2.61
C PRO A 12 11.13 17.02 -1.13
N VAL A 13 10.95 15.78 -0.67
CA VAL A 13 11.28 15.36 0.71
C VAL A 13 12.09 14.08 0.67
N GLU A 14 13.25 14.05 1.32
CA GLU A 14 14.05 12.84 1.50
C GLU A 14 13.43 11.93 2.58
N ILE A 15 13.36 10.63 2.27
CA ILE A 15 12.85 9.58 3.16
C ILE A 15 13.87 8.43 3.14
N GLY A 16 14.84 8.48 4.05
CA GLY A 16 15.95 7.52 4.05
C GLY A 16 16.73 7.59 2.72
N PRO A 17 16.85 6.50 1.96
CA PRO A 17 17.60 6.48 0.69
C PRO A 17 16.80 6.92 -0.55
N VAL A 18 15.51 7.27 -0.42
CA VAL A 18 14.65 7.66 -1.54
C VAL A 18 14.10 9.07 -1.35
N THR A 19 13.62 9.69 -2.43
CA THR A 19 13.09 11.07 -2.41
C THR A 19 11.66 11.10 -2.94
N ALA A 20 10.72 11.58 -2.12
CA ALA A 20 9.36 11.86 -2.53
C ALA A 20 9.30 13.19 -3.30
N ARG A 21 8.64 13.21 -4.46
CA ARG A 21 8.64 14.40 -5.36
C ARG A 21 7.89 15.62 -4.84
N ASN A 22 7.06 15.45 -3.82
CA ASN A 22 6.25 16.49 -3.18
C ASN A 22 5.76 16.00 -1.79
N ARG A 23 4.97 16.83 -1.09
CA ARG A 23 4.50 16.57 0.28
C ARG A 23 3.14 15.84 0.37
N PHE A 24 2.57 15.41 -0.76
CA PHE A 24 1.31 14.67 -0.77
C PHE A 24 1.58 13.18 -0.56
N PHE A 25 1.20 12.66 0.61
CA PHE A 25 1.47 11.28 1.05
C PHE A 25 0.16 10.51 1.31
N GLN A 26 -0.16 9.50 0.50
CA GLN A 26 -1.32 8.65 0.77
C GLN A 26 -0.91 7.56 1.76
N VAL A 27 -1.26 7.78 3.02
CA VAL A 27 -1.08 6.82 4.12
C VAL A 27 -1.83 5.52 3.87
N PRO A 28 -1.40 4.39 4.45
CA PRO A 28 -2.06 3.12 4.26
C PRO A 28 -3.57 3.17 4.52
N HIS A 29 -4.36 2.49 3.68
CA HIS A 29 -5.79 2.32 3.91
C HIS A 29 -6.39 1.17 3.10
N CYS A 30 -7.35 0.49 3.71
CA CYS A 30 -8.15 -0.58 3.15
C CYS A 30 -9.05 -0.12 1.99
N ASN A 31 -9.36 -1.05 1.08
CA ASN A 31 -10.25 -0.84 -0.07
C ASN A 31 -11.25 -2.00 -0.29
N GLY A 32 -11.15 -3.09 0.49
CA GLY A 32 -12.02 -4.27 0.40
C GLY A 32 -11.77 -5.17 -0.82
N MET A 33 -10.75 -4.88 -1.62
CA MET A 33 -10.30 -5.65 -2.79
C MET A 33 -9.14 -6.59 -2.40
N GLY A 34 -8.11 -6.04 -1.75
CA GLY A 34 -6.96 -6.78 -1.20
C GLY A 34 -6.39 -7.86 -2.11
N TYR A 35 -5.99 -8.98 -1.51
CA TYR A 35 -5.46 -10.15 -2.22
C TYR A 35 -6.47 -10.79 -3.19
N ARG A 36 -7.78 -10.54 -3.04
CA ARG A 36 -8.82 -11.15 -3.88
C ARG A 36 -8.93 -10.48 -5.25
N ASP A 37 -8.80 -9.16 -5.29
CA ASP A 37 -8.99 -8.35 -6.50
C ASP A 37 -7.74 -7.48 -6.79
N PRO A 38 -6.53 -8.07 -6.92
CA PRO A 38 -5.26 -7.34 -6.90
C PRO A 38 -5.04 -6.43 -8.11
N SER A 39 -5.67 -6.71 -9.25
CA SER A 39 -5.62 -5.82 -10.41
C SER A 39 -6.42 -4.54 -10.18
N ALA A 40 -7.55 -4.61 -9.46
CA ALA A 40 -8.33 -3.44 -9.10
C ALA A 40 -7.58 -2.57 -8.07
N VAL A 41 -6.88 -3.20 -7.11
CA VAL A 41 -5.97 -2.51 -6.20
C VAL A 41 -4.91 -1.76 -7.01
N ALA A 42 -4.22 -2.43 -7.93
CA ALA A 42 -3.14 -1.83 -8.71
C ALA A 42 -3.60 -0.58 -9.49
N GLU A 43 -4.74 -0.63 -10.19
CA GLU A 43 -5.27 0.52 -10.93
C GLU A 43 -5.76 1.65 -10.00
N MET A 44 -6.37 1.31 -8.86
CA MET A 44 -6.77 2.32 -7.87
C MET A 44 -5.56 3.07 -7.28
N ARG A 45 -4.45 2.37 -7.02
CA ARG A 45 -3.20 2.98 -6.57
C ARG A 45 -2.53 3.78 -7.70
N ALA A 46 -2.56 3.28 -8.94
CA ALA A 46 -2.06 3.99 -10.12
C ALA A 46 -2.76 5.35 -10.33
N MET A 47 -4.10 5.38 -10.22
CA MET A 47 -4.88 6.61 -10.31
C MET A 47 -4.45 7.68 -9.31
N LYS A 48 -4.04 7.29 -8.09
CA LYS A 48 -3.49 8.25 -7.11
C LYS A 48 -2.11 8.74 -7.53
N ALA A 49 -1.25 7.84 -8.01
CA ALA A 49 0.08 8.21 -8.47
C ALA A 49 -0.01 9.19 -9.64
N GLU A 50 -0.87 8.90 -10.63
CA GLU A 50 -1.23 9.79 -11.74
C GLU A 50 -1.77 11.14 -11.25
N GLY A 51 -2.64 11.12 -10.23
CA GLY A 51 -3.21 12.30 -9.58
C GLY A 51 -2.22 13.19 -8.81
N GLY A 52 -0.94 12.79 -8.71
CA GLY A 52 0.13 13.64 -8.18
C GLY A 52 0.60 13.30 -6.76
N TRP A 53 0.11 12.23 -6.14
CA TRP A 53 0.62 11.77 -4.83
C TRP A 53 2.07 11.31 -4.95
N ALA A 54 2.96 11.84 -4.11
CA ALA A 54 4.38 11.47 -4.11
C ALA A 54 4.64 10.08 -3.54
N VAL A 55 3.84 9.67 -2.56
CA VAL A 55 3.88 8.32 -1.98
C VAL A 55 2.48 7.73 -1.96
N VAL A 56 2.37 6.48 -2.37
CA VAL A 56 1.13 5.72 -2.42
C VAL A 56 1.35 4.39 -1.70
N CYS A 57 0.63 4.19 -0.60
CA CYS A 57 0.74 2.97 0.20
C CYS A 57 -0.38 1.96 -0.09
N THR A 58 -0.07 0.68 0.13
CA THR A 58 -1.05 -0.42 0.28
C THR A 58 -1.96 -0.20 1.50
N GLU A 59 -2.92 -1.11 1.71
CA GLU A 59 -3.46 -1.40 3.04
C GLU A 59 -2.48 -2.22 3.90
N GLU A 60 -2.92 -2.65 5.09
CA GLU A 60 -2.23 -3.64 5.89
C GLU A 60 -1.98 -4.91 5.04
N VAL A 61 -0.77 -5.45 5.12
CA VAL A 61 -0.35 -6.65 4.40
C VAL A 61 0.04 -7.70 5.42
N GLU A 62 -0.75 -8.77 5.50
CA GLU A 62 -0.51 -9.90 6.40
C GLU A 62 0.85 -10.54 6.08
N ILE A 63 1.79 -10.54 7.03
CA ILE A 63 3.15 -11.10 6.80
C ILE A 63 3.26 -12.59 7.14
N HIS A 64 2.26 -13.17 7.81
CA HIS A 64 2.29 -14.56 8.21
C HIS A 64 0.88 -15.12 8.45
N PRO A 65 0.61 -16.41 8.15
CA PRO A 65 -0.69 -17.04 8.39
C PRO A 65 -1.18 -17.06 9.85
N THR A 66 -0.30 -16.83 10.83
CA THR A 66 -0.68 -16.65 12.26
C THR A 66 -1.34 -15.30 12.53
N SER A 67 -1.40 -14.44 11.53
CA SER A 67 -2.03 -13.13 11.60
C SER A 67 -3.02 -12.94 10.45
N ASP A 68 -4.01 -13.82 10.38
CA ASP A 68 -5.06 -13.85 9.36
C ASP A 68 -6.21 -12.90 9.72
N PHE A 69 -6.54 -11.99 8.80
CA PHE A 69 -7.52 -10.92 9.01
C PHE A 69 -8.94 -11.31 8.60
N THR A 70 -9.17 -12.55 8.16
CA THR A 70 -10.49 -13.05 7.82
C THR A 70 -11.51 -12.68 8.92
N PRO A 71 -12.69 -12.12 8.56
CA PRO A 71 -13.29 -12.06 7.22
C PRO A 71 -12.92 -10.82 6.38
N TYR A 72 -12.03 -9.95 6.87
CA TYR A 72 -11.57 -8.79 6.11
C TYR A 72 -10.63 -9.21 4.99
N ILE A 73 -10.60 -8.40 3.93
CA ILE A 73 -9.80 -8.67 2.74
C ILE A 73 -8.85 -7.50 2.58
N GLU A 74 -7.61 -7.75 2.99
CA GLU A 74 -6.51 -6.79 2.95
C GLU A 74 -5.38 -7.36 2.06
N GLY A 75 -4.17 -6.83 2.17
CA GLY A 75 -3.01 -7.39 1.48
C GLY A 75 -2.49 -8.66 2.15
N ARG A 76 -1.75 -9.47 1.41
CA ARG A 76 -1.08 -10.67 1.91
C ARG A 76 0.33 -10.78 1.32
N LEU A 77 1.26 -11.27 2.14
CA LEU A 77 2.63 -11.62 1.76
C LEU A 77 3.10 -12.76 2.66
N TRP A 78 2.48 -13.93 2.53
CA TRP A 78 2.83 -15.13 3.30
C TRP A 78 3.92 -15.94 2.63
N ASP A 79 3.94 -15.95 1.31
CA ASP A 79 4.91 -16.67 0.49
C ASP A 79 5.14 -15.97 -0.86
N ASP A 80 5.94 -16.62 -1.72
CA ASP A 80 6.34 -16.07 -3.00
C ASP A 80 5.18 -15.95 -4.01
N ASP A 81 4.06 -16.64 -3.80
CA ASP A 81 2.90 -16.58 -4.70
C ASP A 81 2.15 -15.24 -4.58
N ASP A 82 2.32 -14.51 -3.46
CA ASP A 82 1.73 -13.18 -3.25
C ASP A 82 2.54 -12.05 -3.94
N ILE A 83 3.82 -12.29 -4.21
CA ILE A 83 4.75 -11.27 -4.76
C ILE A 83 4.25 -10.67 -6.08
N PRO A 84 3.76 -11.45 -7.09
CA PRO A 84 3.34 -10.90 -8.36
C PRO A 84 2.20 -9.86 -8.26
N ALA A 85 1.29 -10.04 -7.29
CA ALA A 85 0.18 -9.11 -7.08
C ALA A 85 0.65 -7.77 -6.50
N LEU A 86 1.54 -7.81 -5.50
CA LEU A 86 2.12 -6.60 -4.89
C LEU A 86 3.06 -5.88 -5.86
N ALA A 87 3.89 -6.64 -6.60
CA ALA A 87 4.80 -6.11 -7.61
C ALA A 87 4.05 -5.38 -8.73
N ARG A 88 2.87 -5.88 -9.13
CA ARG A 88 2.00 -5.17 -10.08
C ARG A 88 1.59 -3.81 -9.54
N SER A 89 1.11 -3.73 -8.30
CA SER A 89 0.73 -2.45 -7.68
C SER A 89 1.91 -1.49 -7.62
N ALA A 90 3.08 -1.96 -7.17
CA ALA A 90 4.30 -1.15 -7.13
C ALA A 90 4.70 -0.62 -8.52
N SER A 91 4.67 -1.47 -9.55
CA SER A 91 4.97 -1.07 -10.94
C SER A 91 4.02 0.04 -11.41
N ARG A 92 2.71 -0.12 -11.20
CA ARG A 92 1.71 0.87 -11.65
C ARG A 92 1.84 2.20 -10.90
N ILE A 93 2.27 2.18 -9.64
CA ILE A 93 2.60 3.40 -8.88
C ILE A 93 3.86 4.07 -9.47
N HIS A 94 4.91 3.28 -9.76
CA HIS A 94 6.16 3.78 -10.32
C HIS A 94 6.00 4.36 -11.74
N ASP A 95 5.05 3.87 -12.55
CA ASP A 95 4.74 4.40 -13.89
C ASP A 95 4.49 5.93 -13.87
N HIS A 96 4.05 6.48 -12.73
CA HIS A 96 3.76 7.91 -12.54
C HIS A 96 4.75 8.63 -11.60
N GLY A 97 5.92 8.02 -11.33
CA GLY A 97 6.99 8.62 -10.53
C GLY A 97 6.65 8.80 -9.04
N ALA A 98 5.70 8.02 -8.51
CA ALA A 98 5.41 7.96 -7.07
C ALA A 98 6.20 6.82 -6.42
N LEU A 99 6.51 6.98 -5.13
CA LEU A 99 7.08 5.91 -4.33
C LEU A 99 5.97 4.96 -3.89
N ALA A 100 6.20 3.65 -4.03
CA ALA A 100 5.31 2.62 -3.49
C ALA A 100 5.68 2.29 -2.04
N GLY A 101 4.71 2.40 -1.13
CA GLY A 101 4.85 2.00 0.27
C GLY A 101 4.05 0.74 0.60
N ILE A 102 4.55 -0.08 1.51
CA ILE A 102 3.87 -1.29 2.01
C ILE A 102 3.73 -1.21 3.54
N GLU A 103 2.54 -1.52 4.05
CA GLU A 103 2.28 -1.64 5.48
C GLU A 103 2.33 -3.12 5.89
N LEU A 104 3.49 -3.57 6.35
CA LEU A 104 3.67 -4.93 6.85
C LEU A 104 3.01 -5.07 8.23
N ALA A 105 2.05 -5.99 8.36
CA ALA A 105 1.24 -6.11 9.56
C ALA A 105 1.25 -7.53 10.15
N HIS A 106 1.37 -7.58 11.48
CA HIS A 106 1.03 -8.74 12.32
C HIS A 106 0.14 -8.25 13.47
N ASN A 107 -1.14 -8.56 13.42
CA ASN A 107 -2.14 -8.01 14.35
C ASN A 107 -2.19 -8.76 15.70
N GLY A 108 -1.45 -9.86 15.84
CA GLY A 108 -1.26 -10.55 17.12
C GLY A 108 -2.60 -10.91 17.77
N MET A 109 -2.83 -10.46 19.00
CA MET A 109 -4.07 -10.77 19.73
C MET A 109 -5.33 -10.09 19.19
N HIS A 110 -5.22 -9.18 18.20
CA HIS A 110 -6.37 -8.56 17.56
C HIS A 110 -7.04 -9.46 16.53
N VAL A 111 -6.42 -10.58 16.16
CA VAL A 111 -6.96 -11.53 15.19
C VAL A 111 -7.24 -12.88 15.82
N SER A 112 -8.25 -13.57 15.28
CA SER A 112 -8.68 -14.88 15.77
C SER A 112 -8.39 -16.02 14.78
N ASN A 113 -7.77 -15.70 13.64
CA ASN A 113 -7.38 -16.63 12.60
C ASN A 113 -8.50 -17.59 12.16
N PRO A 114 -9.70 -17.11 11.81
CA PRO A 114 -10.82 -18.00 11.52
C PRO A 114 -10.67 -18.75 10.19
N TYR A 115 -9.81 -18.30 9.26
CA TYR A 115 -9.48 -19.06 8.05
C TYR A 115 -8.34 -20.03 8.32
N THR A 116 -7.19 -19.56 8.83
CA THR A 116 -6.00 -20.40 8.99
C THR A 116 -6.10 -21.37 10.18
N ARG A 117 -6.93 -21.04 11.17
CA ARG A 117 -7.10 -21.78 12.45
C ARG A 117 -5.83 -21.90 13.27
N LEU A 118 -4.80 -21.14 12.94
CA LEU A 118 -3.55 -21.11 13.68
C LEU A 118 -3.70 -20.31 14.96
N THR A 119 -2.89 -20.65 15.97
CA THR A 119 -2.81 -19.84 17.18
C THR A 119 -2.14 -18.50 16.85
N PRO A 120 -2.72 -17.36 17.25
CA PRO A 120 -2.09 -16.05 17.11
C PRO A 120 -0.75 -15.94 17.85
#